data_AF-A0A418B4S6-F1
#
_entry.id   AF-A0A418B4S6-F1
#
_cell.length_a   1.000
_cell.length_b   1.000
_cell.length_c   1.000
_cell.angle_alpha   90.00
_cell.angle_beta   90.00
_cell.angle_gamma   90.00
#
_symmetry.space_group_name_H-M   'P 1'
#
loop_
_entity.id
_entity.type
_entity.pdbx_description
1 polymer ?
#
loop_
_entity_poly.entity_id
_entity_poly.type
_entity_poly.pdbx_seq_one_letter_code
_entity_poly.pdbx_strand_id
1 'polypeptide(L)'
;MRDPKRTPSRQPRTPGTTFLVSHGEPALGGGACGMVQVKFHGVACVLGLTAVLVNMFTLPLRGLVVPTVELLDTPWALLAVDYTWDAIMLTLFVVQLALWRPSSSTSAFASLAAAATTSPHRVRLWIECLAFLPVDLIAHAGGFRGNFGVWRLNHVVAILPFLRYLRITEGYFWRVSVQMRRTMYILTILPMWSHWFACIWFYVAYVERHDSYSWLKQSMYPEFYNTSTATTYLRSVYWSATMLTTVGFGDVTAVTRGETLVSIL
;
A
#
# COMPACT_ATOMS: atom_id res chain seq x y z
N MET A 1 65.80 20.32 -11.71
CA MET A 1 65.30 19.75 -10.44
C MET A 1 63.82 19.45 -10.61
N ARG A 2 63.45 18.18 -10.38
CA ARG A 2 62.07 17.67 -10.42
C ARG A 2 61.28 18.18 -9.22
N ASP A 3 60.02 18.55 -9.42
CA ASP A 3 58.88 18.08 -8.60
C ASP A 3 57.53 18.49 -9.23
N PRO A 4 56.37 17.87 -8.88
CA PRO A 4 55.61 17.10 -9.86
C PRO A 4 54.18 17.62 -10.08
N LYS A 5 53.56 17.07 -11.14
CA LYS A 5 52.16 17.24 -11.56
C LYS A 5 51.19 17.04 -10.38
N ARG A 6 50.40 18.07 -10.05
CA ARG A 6 49.12 17.91 -9.32
C ARG A 6 48.01 17.57 -10.32
N THR A 7 47.67 16.29 -10.40
CA THR A 7 46.40 15.83 -10.97
C THR A 7 45.25 16.23 -10.05
N PRO A 8 44.15 16.84 -10.52
CA PRO A 8 42.96 17.00 -9.69
C PRO A 8 42.29 15.63 -9.51
N SER A 9 42.10 15.25 -8.25
CA SER A 9 41.36 14.06 -7.84
C SER A 9 39.91 14.17 -8.31
N ARG A 10 39.49 13.24 -9.18
CA ARG A 10 38.08 13.05 -9.56
C ARG A 10 37.34 12.47 -8.34
N GLN A 11 36.60 13.29 -7.61
CA GLN A 11 35.63 12.78 -6.65
C GLN A 11 34.50 12.03 -7.41
N PRO A 12 34.01 10.90 -6.89
CA PRO A 12 32.90 10.18 -7.50
C PRO A 12 31.61 11.01 -7.39
N ARG A 13 30.96 11.26 -8.54
CA ARG A 13 29.63 11.89 -8.61
C ARG A 13 28.63 10.96 -7.94
N THR A 14 28.02 11.40 -6.85
CA THR A 14 26.78 10.82 -6.34
C THR A 14 25.65 11.09 -7.35
N PRO A 15 24.73 10.14 -7.59
CA PRO A 15 23.54 10.40 -8.39
C PRO A 15 22.55 11.20 -7.52
N GLY A 16 22.85 12.48 -7.31
CA GLY A 16 21.86 13.44 -6.87
C GLY A 16 20.96 13.77 -8.06
N THR A 17 19.68 13.46 -7.95
CA THR A 17 18.66 13.97 -8.86
C THR A 17 18.55 15.48 -8.63
N THR A 18 19.47 16.23 -9.22
CA THR A 18 19.49 17.68 -9.24
C THR A 18 18.33 18.13 -10.13
N PHE A 19 17.19 18.44 -9.54
CA PHE A 19 16.25 19.35 -10.20
C PHE A 19 16.97 20.70 -10.33
N LEU A 20 17.10 21.15 -11.57
CA LEU A 20 17.72 22.41 -11.98
C LEU A 20 17.24 23.57 -11.09
N VAL A 21 18.14 24.08 -10.24
CA VAL A 21 18.06 25.45 -9.74
C VAL A 21 18.92 26.28 -10.68
N SER A 22 18.27 26.96 -11.63
CA SER A 22 18.92 27.97 -12.46
C SER A 22 19.29 29.15 -11.56
N HIS A 23 20.60 29.37 -11.39
CA HIS A 23 21.11 30.65 -10.92
C HIS A 23 21.12 31.62 -12.11
N GLY A 24 20.15 32.53 -12.14
CA GLY A 24 20.15 33.75 -12.94
C GLY A 24 19.82 34.92 -12.03
N GLU A 25 20.66 35.95 -12.05
CA GLU A 25 20.48 37.23 -11.35
C GLU A 25 19.13 37.91 -11.67
N PRO A 26 18.64 38.81 -10.79
CA PRO A 26 17.26 39.25 -10.79
C PRO A 26 17.03 40.40 -11.78
N ALA A 27 16.08 40.23 -12.68
CA ALA A 27 15.49 41.33 -13.43
C ALA A 27 13.97 41.24 -13.38
N LEU A 28 13.38 42.19 -12.64
CA LEU A 28 12.03 42.73 -12.77
C LEU A 28 10.82 41.78 -12.58
N GLY A 29 10.11 41.99 -11.47
CA GLY A 29 8.65 41.89 -11.44
C GLY A 29 8.05 40.49 -11.50
N GLY A 30 8.21 39.70 -10.43
CA GLY A 30 7.48 38.46 -10.26
C GLY A 30 7.35 38.13 -8.79
N GLY A 31 6.12 38.16 -8.26
CA GLY A 31 5.82 37.86 -6.87
C GLY A 31 6.46 36.55 -6.44
N ALA A 32 7.39 36.64 -5.48
CA ALA A 32 8.02 35.47 -4.89
C ALA A 32 6.94 34.59 -4.25
N CYS A 33 6.64 33.46 -4.89
CA CYS A 33 5.87 32.39 -4.30
C CYS A 33 6.70 31.81 -3.15
N GLY A 34 6.60 32.42 -1.98
CA GLY A 34 7.21 31.93 -0.75
C GLY A 34 6.60 30.58 -0.40
N MET A 35 7.21 29.50 -0.89
CA MET A 35 6.95 28.15 -0.39
C MET A 35 7.46 28.12 1.04
N VAL A 36 6.55 28.16 2.01
CA VAL A 36 6.87 27.81 3.38
C VAL A 36 7.25 26.33 3.38
N GLN A 37 8.56 26.06 3.44
CA GLN A 37 9.13 24.71 3.58
C GLN A 37 8.82 24.20 4.99
N VAL A 38 7.59 23.73 5.20
CA VAL A 38 7.26 23.03 6.44
C VAL A 38 7.99 21.68 6.42
N LYS A 39 8.80 21.40 7.45
CA LYS A 39 9.58 20.15 7.63
C LYS A 39 8.70 18.91 7.90
N PHE A 40 7.54 18.79 7.25
CA PHE A 40 6.60 17.68 7.41
C PHE A 40 7.01 16.41 6.64
N HIS A 41 8.06 16.47 5.81
CA HIS A 41 8.37 15.39 4.87
C HIS A 41 8.64 14.02 5.53
N GLY A 42 9.31 13.98 6.69
CA GLY A 42 9.60 12.73 7.38
C GLY A 42 8.35 12.11 8.02
N VAL A 43 7.63 12.89 8.83
CA VAL A 43 6.43 12.42 9.56
C VAL A 43 5.32 12.03 8.57
N ALA A 44 5.07 12.84 7.55
CA ALA A 44 4.07 12.53 6.53
C ALA A 44 4.44 11.26 5.73
N CYS A 45 5.73 11.02 5.48
CA CYS A 45 6.19 9.81 4.80
C CYS A 45 5.96 8.56 5.66
N VAL A 46 6.27 8.62 6.96
CA VAL A 46 6.03 7.51 7.89
C VAL A 46 4.53 7.24 8.02
N LEU A 47 3.72 8.27 8.27
CA LEU A 47 2.26 8.13 8.38
C LEU A 47 1.63 7.60 7.09
N GLY A 48 2.07 8.09 5.94
CA GLY A 48 1.59 7.62 4.64
C GLY A 48 1.98 6.16 4.37
N LEU A 49 3.22 5.79 4.69
CA LEU A 49 3.69 4.40 4.55
C LEU A 49 2.91 3.46 5.48
N THR A 50 2.73 3.83 6.75
CA THR A 50 1.98 3.01 7.72
C THR A 50 0.53 2.86 7.31
N ALA A 51 -0.11 3.95 6.87
CA ALA A 51 -1.51 3.92 6.46
C ALA A 51 -1.73 3.03 5.23
N VAL A 52 -0.84 3.11 4.23
CA VAL A 52 -0.96 2.21 3.06
C VAL A 52 -0.66 0.76 3.44
N LEU A 53 0.31 0.48 4.31
CA LEU A 53 0.58 -0.87 4.79
C LEU A 53 -0.62 -1.46 5.54
N VAL A 54 -1.27 -0.67 6.41
CA VAL A 54 -2.48 -1.11 7.11
C VAL A 54 -3.59 -1.40 6.13
N ASN A 55 -3.81 -0.52 5.15
CA ASN A 55 -4.82 -0.74 4.12
C ASN A 55 -4.51 -1.99 3.26
N MET A 56 -3.25 -2.21 2.86
CA MET A 56 -2.85 -3.45 2.16
C MET A 56 -3.08 -4.71 3.00
N PHE A 57 -3.08 -4.60 4.33
CA PHE A 57 -3.41 -5.70 5.23
C PHE A 57 -4.92 -5.89 5.39
N THR A 58 -5.69 -4.82 5.61
CA THR A 58 -7.14 -4.93 5.89
C THR A 58 -7.99 -5.24 4.66
N LEU A 59 -7.52 -4.87 3.45
CA LEU A 59 -8.24 -5.11 2.20
C LEU A 59 -8.54 -6.58 1.90
N PRO A 60 -7.53 -7.48 1.77
CA PRO A 60 -7.81 -8.89 1.50
C PRO A 60 -8.57 -9.55 2.67
N LEU A 61 -8.34 -9.09 3.91
CA LEU A 61 -9.07 -9.60 5.08
C LEU A 61 -10.57 -9.31 5.00
N ARG A 62 -10.98 -8.08 4.65
CA ARG A 62 -12.41 -7.73 4.44
C ARG A 62 -13.01 -8.34 3.19
N GLY A 63 -12.23 -8.42 2.11
CA GLY A 63 -12.73 -8.97 0.84
C GLY A 63 -12.96 -10.47 0.87
N LEU A 64 -12.04 -11.21 1.49
CA LEU A 64 -11.90 -12.66 1.31
C LEU A 64 -12.17 -13.48 2.58
N VAL A 65 -11.84 -12.96 3.76
CA VAL A 65 -11.96 -13.73 5.03
C VAL A 65 -13.25 -13.41 5.78
N VAL A 66 -13.68 -12.14 5.75
CA VAL A 66 -14.87 -11.67 6.46
C VAL A 66 -15.90 -11.10 5.47
N PRO A 67 -16.51 -11.93 4.60
CA PRO A 67 -17.54 -11.47 3.68
C PRO A 67 -18.77 -11.02 4.48
N THR A 68 -19.06 -9.73 4.47
CA THR A 68 -20.19 -9.10 5.18
C THR A 68 -21.23 -8.63 4.17
N VAL A 69 -22.51 -8.83 4.51
CA VAL A 69 -23.64 -8.50 3.64
C VAL A 69 -24.11 -7.07 3.86
N GLU A 70 -23.99 -6.56 5.09
CA GLU A 70 -24.17 -5.17 5.45
C GLU A 70 -22.87 -4.57 6.03
N LEU A 71 -22.65 -3.27 5.80
CA LEU A 71 -21.44 -2.57 6.29
C LEU A 71 -21.28 -2.67 7.81
N LEU A 72 -22.39 -2.68 8.54
CA LEU A 72 -22.44 -2.73 10.00
C LEU A 72 -22.25 -4.14 10.59
N ASP A 73 -22.28 -5.19 9.75
CA ASP A 73 -21.96 -6.57 10.17
C ASP A 73 -20.46 -6.76 10.41
N THR A 74 -19.64 -5.84 9.90
CA THR A 74 -18.20 -5.88 10.15
C THR A 74 -17.89 -5.60 11.62
N PRO A 75 -16.90 -6.28 12.22
CA PRO A 75 -16.50 -5.99 13.59
C PRO A 75 -16.10 -4.52 13.70
N TRP A 76 -16.76 -3.80 14.61
CA TRP A 76 -16.62 -2.34 14.77
C TRP A 76 -15.16 -1.88 14.92
N ALA A 77 -14.30 -2.72 15.52
CA ALA A 77 -12.88 -2.45 15.67
C ALA A 77 -12.16 -2.39 14.31
N LEU A 78 -12.46 -3.32 13.40
CA LEU A 78 -11.88 -3.36 12.06
C LEU A 78 -12.37 -2.15 11.24
N LEU A 79 -13.67 -1.86 11.34
CA LEU A 79 -14.29 -0.72 10.69
C LEU A 79 -13.71 0.62 11.19
N ALA A 80 -13.47 0.75 12.49
CA ALA A 80 -12.84 1.94 13.07
C ALA A 80 -11.39 2.11 12.58
N VAL A 81 -10.60 1.03 12.57
CA VAL A 81 -9.23 1.05 12.03
C VAL A 81 -9.23 1.49 10.57
N ASP A 82 -10.13 0.93 9.78
CA ASP A 82 -10.25 1.25 8.36
C ASP A 82 -10.54 2.73 8.09
N TYR A 83 -11.62 3.26 8.68
CA TYR A 83 -11.99 4.65 8.48
C TYR A 83 -11.00 5.65 9.08
N THR A 84 -10.32 5.29 10.17
CA THR A 84 -9.29 6.17 10.75
C THR A 84 -8.09 6.31 9.81
N TRP A 85 -7.60 5.22 9.23
CA TRP A 85 -6.50 5.28 8.27
C TRP A 85 -6.89 5.91 6.93
N ASP A 86 -8.12 5.69 6.47
CA ASP A 86 -8.66 6.34 5.27
C ASP A 86 -8.73 7.87 5.48
N ALA A 87 -9.18 8.33 6.66
CA ALA A 87 -9.17 9.73 7.02
C ALA A 87 -7.75 10.32 7.12
N ILE A 88 -6.78 9.57 7.67
CA ILE A 88 -5.37 9.98 7.69
C ILE A 88 -4.82 10.14 6.26
N MET A 89 -5.12 9.20 5.36
CA MET A 89 -4.66 9.30 3.97
C MET A 89 -5.31 10.46 3.22
N LEU A 90 -6.61 10.67 3.42
CA LEU A 90 -7.35 11.79 2.83
C LEU A 90 -6.83 13.14 3.35
N THR A 91 -6.55 13.25 4.65
CA THR A 91 -5.96 14.46 5.22
C THR A 91 -4.56 14.72 4.69
N LEU A 92 -3.70 13.70 4.59
CA LEU A 92 -2.36 13.83 3.97
C LEU A 92 -2.46 14.27 2.50
N PHE A 93 -3.41 13.75 1.74
CA PHE A 93 -3.67 14.15 0.36
C PHE A 93 -4.12 15.62 0.26
N VAL A 94 -5.08 16.03 1.09
CA VAL A 94 -5.57 17.42 1.13
C VAL A 94 -4.47 18.39 1.54
N VAL A 95 -3.63 18.03 2.52
CA VAL A 95 -2.48 18.84 2.93
C VAL A 95 -1.47 18.97 1.79
N GLN A 96 -1.17 17.88 1.06
CA GLN A 96 -0.29 17.93 -0.11
C GLN A 96 -0.83 18.87 -1.21
N LEU A 97 -2.14 18.86 -1.45
CA LEU A 97 -2.79 19.78 -2.39
C LEU A 97 -2.75 21.23 -1.91
N ALA A 98 -2.96 21.46 -0.62
CA ALA A 98 -2.92 22.80 -0.02
C ALA A 98 -1.51 23.39 -0.01
N LEU A 99 -0.47 22.57 0.16
CA LEU A 99 0.94 23.00 0.12
C LEU A 99 1.45 23.24 -1.31
N TRP A 100 0.89 22.56 -2.32
CA TRP A 100 1.23 22.76 -3.73
C TRP A 100 0.60 24.03 -4.35
N ARG A 101 -0.26 24.72 -3.59
CA ARG A 101 -1.11 25.83 -4.03
C ARG A 101 -0.37 26.86 -4.92
N PRO A 102 -0.75 26.98 -6.21
CA PRO A 102 -0.25 28.04 -7.08
C PRO A 102 -0.64 29.41 -6.53
N SER A 103 0.23 30.41 -6.70
CA SER A 103 0.04 31.79 -6.19
C SER A 103 -1.29 32.46 -6.60
N SER A 104 -2.03 31.92 -7.57
CA SER A 104 -3.31 32.43 -8.08
C SER A 104 -4.56 31.79 -7.47
N SER A 105 -4.44 30.74 -6.65
CA SER A 105 -5.59 29.93 -6.21
C SER A 105 -6.07 30.28 -4.78
N THR A 106 -7.30 30.76 -4.63
CA THR A 106 -7.90 31.19 -3.33
C THR A 106 -8.66 30.10 -2.58
N SER A 107 -8.83 28.90 -3.15
CA SER A 107 -9.45 27.75 -2.47
C SER A 107 -8.78 26.40 -2.85
N ALA A 108 -9.01 25.35 -2.05
CA ALA A 108 -8.53 24.00 -2.35
C ALA A 108 -9.07 23.46 -3.69
N PHE A 109 -10.31 23.82 -4.03
CA PHE A 109 -10.92 23.49 -5.33
C PHE A 109 -10.22 24.18 -6.50
N ALA A 110 -9.79 25.44 -6.33
CA ALA A 110 -9.01 26.13 -7.36
C ALA A 110 -7.64 25.47 -7.58
N SER A 111 -6.97 25.03 -6.50
CA SER A 111 -5.73 24.25 -6.62
C SER A 111 -5.97 22.90 -7.31
N LEU A 112 -7.07 22.21 -7.02
CA LEU A 112 -7.43 20.96 -7.68
C LEU A 112 -7.68 21.15 -9.18
N ALA A 113 -8.40 22.21 -9.56
CA ALA A 113 -8.65 22.56 -10.95
C ALA A 113 -7.35 22.91 -11.70
N ALA A 114 -6.42 23.63 -11.06
CA ALA A 114 -5.10 23.94 -11.62
C ALA A 114 -4.20 22.69 -11.74
N ALA A 115 -4.25 21.78 -10.78
CA ALA A 115 -3.55 20.49 -10.85
C ALA A 115 -4.12 19.60 -11.97
N ALA A 116 -5.44 19.64 -12.17
CA ALA A 116 -6.14 18.88 -13.19
C ALA A 116 -5.83 19.36 -14.62
N THR A 117 -5.35 20.59 -14.84
CA THR A 117 -5.03 21.07 -16.20
C THR A 117 -3.61 20.73 -16.65
N THR A 118 -2.64 20.59 -15.74
CA THR A 118 -1.23 20.29 -16.07
C THR A 118 -0.99 18.78 -16.30
N SER A 119 -0.31 18.40 -17.40
CA SER A 119 -0.38 17.02 -17.93
C SER A 119 0.21 15.90 -17.06
N PRO A 120 1.42 15.97 -16.46
CA PRO A 120 1.93 14.88 -15.62
C PRO A 120 1.27 14.84 -14.22
N HIS A 121 0.82 15.99 -13.72
CA HIS A 121 0.19 16.09 -12.40
C HIS A 121 -1.27 15.65 -12.44
N ARG A 122 -1.98 15.86 -13.56
CA ARG A 122 -3.35 15.39 -13.79
C ARG A 122 -3.50 13.89 -13.55
N VAL A 123 -2.71 13.07 -14.23
CA VAL A 123 -2.83 11.60 -14.13
C VAL A 123 -2.58 11.13 -12.70
N ARG A 124 -1.55 11.67 -12.06
CA ARG A 124 -1.22 11.35 -10.66
C ARG A 124 -2.35 11.74 -9.70
N LEU A 125 -2.93 12.92 -9.88
CA LEU A 125 -4.04 13.41 -9.07
C LEU A 125 -5.25 12.50 -9.16
N TRP A 126 -5.65 12.09 -10.37
CA TRP A 126 -6.80 11.20 -10.57
C TRP A 126 -6.60 9.83 -9.92
N ILE A 127 -5.37 9.28 -10.00
CA ILE A 127 -5.01 8.00 -9.37
C ILE A 127 -5.09 8.12 -7.83
N GLU A 128 -4.50 9.17 -7.25
CA GLU A 128 -4.55 9.41 -5.80
C GLU A 128 -6.00 9.67 -5.33
N CYS A 129 -6.80 10.43 -6.09
CA CYS A 129 -8.22 10.63 -5.80
C CYS A 129 -9.01 9.32 -5.82
N LEU A 130 -8.80 8.45 -6.81
CA LEU A 130 -9.50 7.17 -6.92
C LEU A 130 -9.15 6.21 -5.76
N ALA A 131 -7.89 6.23 -5.33
CA ALA A 131 -7.39 5.41 -4.23
C ALA A 131 -7.97 5.80 -2.86
N PHE A 132 -8.29 7.07 -2.65
CA PHE A 132 -8.78 7.59 -1.35
C PHE A 132 -10.28 7.85 -1.31
N LEU A 133 -11.00 7.51 -2.38
CA LEU A 133 -12.44 7.68 -2.43
C LEU A 133 -13.10 6.60 -1.54
N PRO A 134 -13.93 6.94 -0.54
CA PRO A 134 -14.63 5.96 0.28
C PRO A 134 -15.82 5.38 -0.49
N VAL A 135 -15.55 4.60 -1.54
CA VAL A 135 -16.56 3.99 -2.42
C VAL A 135 -17.51 3.07 -1.64
N ASP A 136 -17.00 2.43 -0.58
CA ASP A 136 -17.76 1.60 0.35
C ASP A 136 -18.94 2.37 0.99
N LEU A 137 -18.70 3.63 1.40
CA LEU A 137 -19.74 4.49 1.98
C LEU A 137 -20.76 4.96 0.92
N ILE A 138 -20.29 5.20 -0.30
CA ILE A 138 -21.16 5.57 -1.43
C ILE A 138 -22.07 4.39 -1.79
N ALA A 139 -21.54 3.17 -1.80
CA ALA A 139 -22.32 1.96 -2.03
C ALA A 139 -23.36 1.73 -0.92
N HIS A 140 -22.99 1.98 0.34
CA HIS A 140 -23.95 1.91 1.45
C HIS A 140 -25.07 2.96 1.31
N ALA A 141 -24.73 4.21 0.99
CA ALA A 141 -25.71 5.28 0.76
C ALA A 141 -26.62 5.00 -0.45
N GLY A 142 -26.11 4.29 -1.46
CA GLY A 142 -26.87 3.82 -2.63
C GLY A 142 -27.79 2.62 -2.36
N GLY A 143 -27.81 2.08 -1.13
CA GLY A 143 -28.66 0.95 -0.75
C GLY A 143 -28.21 -0.40 -1.30
N PHE A 144 -26.94 -0.52 -1.74
CA PHE A 144 -26.41 -1.80 -2.22
C PHE A 144 -26.28 -2.79 -1.06
N ARG A 145 -26.68 -4.04 -1.29
CA ARG A 145 -26.51 -5.18 -0.37
C ARG A 145 -25.69 -6.25 -1.06
N GLY A 146 -24.59 -6.68 -0.45
CA GLY A 146 -23.64 -7.60 -1.07
C GLY A 146 -22.29 -7.55 -0.36
N ASN A 147 -21.25 -8.15 -0.95
CA ASN A 147 -19.92 -8.14 -0.36
C ASN A 147 -19.29 -6.73 -0.42
N PHE A 148 -19.46 -5.96 0.67
CA PHE A 148 -18.90 -4.61 0.81
C PHE A 148 -17.37 -4.58 0.70
N GLY A 149 -16.69 -5.71 0.94
CA GLY A 149 -15.25 -5.84 0.72
C GLY A 149 -14.82 -5.62 -0.73
N VAL A 150 -15.69 -5.89 -1.72
CA VAL A 150 -15.38 -5.71 -3.16
C VAL A 150 -15.36 -4.23 -3.55
N TRP A 151 -16.26 -3.42 -2.99
CA TRP A 151 -16.30 -1.98 -3.27
C TRP A 151 -15.04 -1.26 -2.80
N ARG A 152 -14.34 -1.86 -1.83
CA ARG A 152 -13.08 -1.35 -1.30
C ARG A 152 -11.85 -1.70 -2.13
N LEU A 153 -11.99 -2.51 -3.18
CA LEU A 153 -10.87 -2.81 -4.08
C LEU A 153 -10.32 -1.57 -4.79
N ASN A 154 -11.04 -0.44 -4.79
CA ASN A 154 -10.50 0.84 -5.27
C ASN A 154 -9.22 1.25 -4.53
N HIS A 155 -9.06 0.82 -3.27
CA HIS A 155 -7.85 1.07 -2.49
C HIS A 155 -6.65 0.24 -2.94
N VAL A 156 -6.79 -0.75 -3.84
CA VAL A 156 -5.64 -1.43 -4.48
C VAL A 156 -4.80 -0.42 -5.25
N VAL A 157 -5.42 0.64 -5.79
CA VAL A 157 -4.73 1.75 -6.46
C VAL A 157 -3.77 2.50 -5.52
N ALA A 158 -3.96 2.37 -4.19
CA ALA A 158 -3.04 2.93 -3.18
C ALA A 158 -1.62 2.33 -3.23
N ILE A 159 -1.40 1.22 -3.97
CA ILE A 159 -0.06 0.68 -4.22
C ILE A 159 0.87 1.67 -4.94
N LEU A 160 0.32 2.57 -5.77
CA LEU A 160 1.11 3.57 -6.49
C LEU A 160 1.70 4.63 -5.54
N PRO A 161 0.91 5.24 -4.63
CA PRO A 161 1.43 6.00 -3.49
C PRO A 161 2.46 5.22 -2.67
N PHE A 162 2.23 3.93 -2.39
CA PHE A 162 3.17 3.09 -1.63
C PHE A 162 4.54 3.01 -2.29
N LEU A 163 4.62 2.66 -3.58
CA LEU A 163 5.88 2.58 -4.32
C LEU A 163 6.63 3.91 -4.31
N ARG A 164 5.91 5.03 -4.34
CA ARG A 164 6.50 6.36 -4.20
C ARG A 164 7.04 6.61 -2.79
N TYR A 165 6.28 6.28 -1.75
CA TYR A 165 6.74 6.41 -0.37
C TYR A 165 7.96 5.54 -0.10
N LEU A 166 8.05 4.33 -0.68
CA LEU A 166 9.25 3.49 -0.61
C LEU A 166 10.48 4.18 -1.25
N ARG A 167 10.33 4.76 -2.45
CA ARG A 167 11.43 5.51 -3.10
C ARG A 167 11.89 6.73 -2.29
N ILE A 168 10.95 7.45 -1.68
CA ILE A 168 11.26 8.58 -0.81
C ILE A 168 12.01 8.10 0.45
N THR A 169 11.52 7.01 1.04
CA THR A 169 12.08 6.36 2.23
C THR A 169 13.51 5.86 1.97
N GLU A 170 13.79 5.35 0.76
CA GLU A 170 15.14 4.98 0.34
C GLU A 170 16.12 6.16 0.39
N GLY A 171 15.66 7.37 0.03
CA GLY A 171 16.44 8.60 0.15
C GLY A 171 16.78 8.96 1.60
N TYR A 172 15.87 8.71 2.54
CA TYR A 172 16.12 8.91 3.97
C TYR A 172 17.10 7.88 4.55
N PHE A 173 17.01 6.64 4.11
CA PHE A 173 17.87 5.54 4.56
C PHE A 173 19.19 5.44 3.78
N TRP A 174 19.61 6.48 3.07
CA TRP A 174 20.90 6.52 2.37
C TRP A 174 22.09 6.18 3.29
N ARG A 175 22.04 6.58 4.57
CA ARG A 175 23.09 6.34 5.57
C ARG A 175 23.09 4.95 6.19
N VAL A 176 22.02 4.18 5.99
CA VAL A 176 21.89 2.81 6.51
C VAL A 176 22.67 1.84 5.62
N SER A 177 23.26 0.81 6.22
CA SER A 177 23.98 -0.23 5.46
C SER A 177 23.06 -0.92 4.44
N VAL A 178 23.62 -1.32 3.30
CA VAL A 178 22.88 -1.99 2.23
C VAL A 178 22.22 -3.28 2.75
N GLN A 179 22.92 -4.00 3.62
CA GLN A 179 22.43 -5.23 4.25
C GLN A 179 21.18 -4.95 5.09
N MET A 180 21.21 -3.94 5.96
CA MET A 180 20.08 -3.62 6.83
C MET A 180 18.86 -3.15 6.04
N ARG A 181 19.05 -2.35 4.97
CA ARG A 181 17.94 -1.98 4.07
C ARG A 181 17.31 -3.20 3.41
N ARG A 182 18.13 -4.12 2.88
CA ARG A 182 17.64 -5.35 2.25
C ARG A 182 16.84 -6.20 3.22
N THR A 183 17.33 -6.38 4.45
CA THR A 183 16.63 -7.13 5.49
C THR A 183 15.30 -6.49 5.86
N MET A 184 15.25 -5.16 6.02
CA MET A 184 13.99 -4.44 6.31
C MET A 184 12.93 -4.67 5.22
N TYR A 185 13.32 -4.58 3.94
CA TYR A 185 12.39 -4.82 2.83
C TYR A 185 11.87 -6.26 2.83
N ILE A 186 12.73 -7.25 3.02
CA ILE A 186 12.33 -8.66 3.07
C ILE A 186 11.36 -8.90 4.23
N LEU A 187 11.67 -8.39 5.43
CA LEU A 187 10.83 -8.55 6.62
C LEU A 187 9.48 -7.82 6.52
N THR A 188 9.34 -6.86 5.61
CA THR A 188 8.07 -6.15 5.38
C THR A 188 7.26 -6.80 4.25
N ILE A 189 7.91 -7.11 3.13
CA ILE A 189 7.26 -7.61 1.91
C ILE A 189 6.84 -9.07 2.07
N LEU A 190 7.70 -9.93 2.65
CA LEU A 190 7.43 -11.37 2.74
C LEU A 190 6.18 -11.68 3.59
N PRO A 191 6.02 -11.11 4.82
CA PRO A 191 4.79 -11.32 5.58
C PRO A 191 3.55 -10.73 4.92
N MET A 192 3.70 -9.60 4.19
CA MET A 192 2.58 -9.00 3.46
C MET A 192 2.09 -9.91 2.34
N TRP A 193 2.99 -10.47 1.53
CA TRP A 193 2.62 -11.44 0.51
C TRP A 193 2.04 -12.72 1.12
N SER A 194 2.62 -13.19 2.23
CA SER A 194 2.10 -14.33 2.97
C SER A 194 0.65 -14.13 3.41
N HIS A 195 0.33 -12.94 3.91
CA HIS A 195 -1.04 -12.55 4.26
C HIS A 195 -2.00 -12.58 3.06
N TRP A 196 -1.60 -12.02 1.92
CA TRP A 196 -2.44 -11.96 0.73
C TRP A 196 -2.77 -13.36 0.19
N PHE A 197 -1.74 -14.20 0.02
CA PHE A 197 -1.94 -15.59 -0.41
C PHE A 197 -2.71 -16.41 0.61
N ALA A 198 -2.53 -16.16 1.91
CA ALA A 198 -3.33 -16.80 2.96
C ALA A 198 -4.82 -16.43 2.87
N CYS A 199 -5.15 -15.16 2.59
CA CYS A 199 -6.53 -14.73 2.40
C CYS A 199 -7.15 -15.38 1.16
N ILE A 200 -6.39 -15.52 0.07
CA ILE A 200 -6.83 -16.25 -1.13
C ILE A 200 -7.07 -17.73 -0.80
N TRP A 201 -6.12 -18.37 -0.11
CA TRP A 201 -6.22 -19.78 0.29
C TRP A 201 -7.41 -20.06 1.20
N PHE A 202 -7.66 -19.17 2.16
CA PHE A 202 -8.86 -19.20 3.00
C PHE A 202 -10.14 -19.10 2.16
N TYR A 203 -10.16 -18.18 1.19
CA TYR A 203 -11.33 -17.97 0.33
C TYR A 203 -11.62 -19.16 -0.58
N VAL A 204 -10.59 -19.83 -1.11
CA VAL A 204 -10.76 -21.10 -1.84
C VAL A 204 -11.47 -22.12 -0.96
N ALA A 205 -11.03 -22.26 0.29
CA ALA A 205 -11.66 -23.14 1.28
C ALA A 205 -13.13 -22.77 1.53
N TYR A 206 -13.45 -21.48 1.56
CA TYR A 206 -14.82 -20.99 1.71
C TYR A 206 -15.70 -21.32 0.51
N VAL A 207 -15.18 -21.16 -0.72
CA VAL A 207 -15.91 -21.47 -1.97
C VAL A 207 -16.12 -22.98 -2.09
N GLU A 208 -15.11 -23.79 -1.78
CA GLU A 208 -15.13 -25.25 -1.88
C GLU A 208 -15.61 -25.93 -0.58
N ARG A 209 -16.26 -25.20 0.33
CA ARG A 209 -16.72 -25.71 1.64
C ARG A 209 -17.62 -26.95 1.57
N HIS A 210 -18.34 -27.11 0.46
CA HIS A 210 -19.21 -28.27 0.23
C HIS A 210 -18.49 -29.44 -0.44
N ASP A 211 -17.31 -29.21 -1.03
CA ASP A 211 -16.49 -30.27 -1.63
C ASP A 211 -15.87 -31.14 -0.53
N SER A 212 -15.96 -32.46 -0.70
CA SER A 212 -15.32 -33.46 0.17
C SER A 212 -13.80 -33.48 0.02
N TYR A 213 -13.28 -32.99 -1.10
CA TYR A 213 -11.85 -32.99 -1.42
C TYR A 213 -11.15 -31.69 -1.04
N SER A 214 -11.83 -30.71 -0.44
CA SER A 214 -11.18 -29.48 0.03
C SER A 214 -10.05 -29.76 1.03
N TRP A 215 -9.01 -28.94 1.01
CA TRP A 215 -7.84 -29.03 1.89
C TRP A 215 -8.21 -29.01 3.37
N LEU A 216 -9.33 -28.36 3.73
CA LEU A 216 -9.85 -28.38 5.10
C LEU A 216 -10.27 -29.79 5.54
N LYS A 217 -10.94 -30.54 4.66
CA LYS A 217 -11.48 -31.88 4.94
C LYS A 217 -10.49 -33.00 4.70
N GLN A 218 -9.54 -32.80 3.78
CA GLN A 218 -8.48 -33.76 3.45
C GLN A 218 -7.20 -33.56 4.27
N SER A 219 -7.18 -32.56 5.17
CA SER A 219 -6.05 -32.34 6.08
C SER A 219 -5.82 -33.53 7.01
N MET A 220 -4.60 -33.62 7.57
CA MET A 220 -4.23 -34.70 8.50
C MET A 220 -5.13 -34.77 9.74
N TYR A 221 -5.70 -33.64 10.17
CA TYR A 221 -6.53 -33.52 11.38
C TYR A 221 -7.73 -32.58 11.16
N PRO A 222 -8.73 -32.98 10.37
CA PRO A 222 -9.79 -32.09 9.88
C PRO A 222 -10.64 -31.48 10.99
N GLU A 223 -10.85 -32.19 12.11
CA GLU A 223 -11.59 -31.65 13.26
C GLU A 223 -10.95 -30.41 13.91
N PHE A 224 -9.64 -30.20 13.74
CA PHE A 224 -8.93 -29.05 14.33
C PHE A 224 -8.75 -27.88 13.35
N TYR A 225 -8.96 -28.08 12.06
CA TYR A 225 -8.64 -27.10 11.02
C TYR A 225 -9.79 -26.14 10.73
N ASN A 226 -11.04 -26.58 10.99
CA ASN A 226 -12.27 -25.81 10.77
C ASN A 226 -13.03 -25.53 12.09
N THR A 227 -12.30 -25.26 13.18
CA THR A 227 -12.91 -24.97 14.50
C THR A 227 -13.43 -23.55 14.61
N SER A 228 -12.73 -22.60 13.98
CA SER A 228 -13.10 -21.19 13.97
C SER A 228 -12.49 -20.50 12.75
N THR A 229 -13.07 -19.38 12.33
CA THR A 229 -12.52 -18.54 11.26
C THR A 229 -11.06 -18.16 11.53
N ALA A 230 -10.72 -17.86 12.80
CA ALA A 230 -9.37 -17.53 13.21
C ALA A 230 -8.42 -18.72 13.04
N THR A 231 -8.84 -19.92 13.42
CA THR A 231 -8.03 -21.14 13.26
C THR A 231 -7.78 -21.45 11.79
N THR A 232 -8.82 -21.42 10.96
CA THR A 232 -8.70 -21.67 9.52
C THR A 232 -7.83 -20.63 8.83
N TYR A 233 -7.96 -19.36 9.23
CA TYR A 233 -7.11 -18.27 8.75
C TYR A 233 -5.65 -18.48 9.18
N LEU A 234 -5.37 -18.82 10.44
CA LEU A 234 -4.01 -19.12 10.91
C LEU A 234 -3.39 -20.30 10.16
N ARG A 235 -4.16 -21.34 9.85
CA ARG A 235 -3.73 -22.45 9.01
C ARG A 235 -3.42 -22.02 7.58
N SER A 236 -4.19 -21.08 7.03
CA SER A 236 -3.94 -20.51 5.71
C SER A 236 -2.67 -19.66 5.66
N VAL A 237 -2.40 -18.88 6.71
CA VAL A 237 -1.14 -18.13 6.87
C VAL A 237 0.04 -19.08 7.00
N TYR A 238 -0.09 -20.13 7.80
CA TYR A 238 0.92 -21.18 7.92
C TYR A 238 1.24 -21.83 6.56
N TRP A 239 0.21 -22.24 5.80
CA TRP A 239 0.40 -22.80 4.46
C TRP A 239 1.12 -21.81 3.54
N SER A 240 0.67 -20.55 3.49
CA SER A 240 1.30 -19.54 2.63
C SER A 240 2.75 -19.25 3.03
N ALA A 241 3.03 -19.13 4.33
CA ALA A 241 4.38 -18.87 4.82
C ALA A 241 5.33 -20.03 4.49
N THR A 242 4.89 -21.28 4.64
CA THR A 242 5.71 -22.47 4.33
C THR A 242 5.96 -22.64 2.84
N MET A 243 5.00 -22.24 1.99
CA MET A 243 5.19 -22.21 0.53
C MET A 243 6.14 -21.08 0.09
N LEU A 244 5.95 -19.86 0.60
CA LEU A 244 6.82 -18.71 0.28
C LEU A 244 8.26 -18.88 0.76
N THR A 245 8.45 -19.58 1.88
CA THR A 245 9.79 -19.90 2.41
C THR A 245 10.36 -21.19 1.83
N THR A 246 9.65 -21.83 0.90
CA THR A 246 10.06 -23.09 0.23
C THR A 246 10.30 -24.27 1.18
N VAL A 247 9.71 -24.24 2.37
CA VAL A 247 9.79 -25.33 3.35
C VAL A 247 8.84 -26.46 2.97
N GLY A 248 7.57 -26.11 2.69
CA GLY A 248 6.56 -27.04 2.15
C GLY A 248 6.42 -28.36 2.91
N PHE A 249 6.04 -28.33 4.20
CA PHE A 249 5.93 -29.53 5.04
C PHE A 249 4.96 -30.60 4.51
N GLY A 250 3.96 -30.20 3.70
CA GLY A 250 3.01 -31.12 3.08
C GLY A 250 1.85 -31.58 3.98
N ASP A 251 1.63 -30.92 5.11
CA ASP A 251 0.48 -31.17 6.00
C ASP A 251 -0.79 -30.44 5.56
N VAL A 252 -0.64 -29.35 4.81
CA VAL A 252 -1.71 -28.70 4.03
C VAL A 252 -1.35 -28.79 2.56
N THR A 253 -2.16 -29.50 1.79
CA THR A 253 -1.93 -29.75 0.37
C THR A 253 -3.16 -29.41 -0.46
N ALA A 254 -2.91 -28.98 -1.70
CA ALA A 254 -3.94 -28.82 -2.70
C ALA A 254 -4.37 -30.20 -3.22
N VAL A 255 -5.68 -30.43 -3.22
CA VAL A 255 -6.28 -31.67 -3.75
C VAL A 255 -7.20 -31.32 -4.91
N THR A 256 -8.01 -30.27 -4.79
CA THR A 256 -8.91 -29.85 -5.86
C THR A 256 -8.15 -29.15 -7.00
N ARG A 257 -8.79 -29.05 -8.17
CA ARG A 257 -8.22 -28.33 -9.31
C ARG A 257 -8.03 -26.84 -9.00
N GLY A 258 -8.96 -26.24 -8.24
CA GLY A 258 -8.89 -24.83 -7.84
C GLY A 258 -7.71 -24.58 -6.90
N GLU A 259 -7.58 -25.40 -5.85
CA GLU A 259 -6.46 -25.36 -4.91
C GLU A 259 -5.11 -25.56 -5.61
N THR A 260 -5.05 -26.49 -6.58
CA THR A 260 -3.82 -26.78 -7.32
C THR A 260 -3.39 -25.58 -8.16
N LEU A 261 -4.34 -24.91 -8.84
CA LEU A 261 -4.05 -23.70 -9.60
C LEU A 261 -3.53 -22.58 -8.69
N VAL A 262 -4.15 -22.37 -7.53
CA VAL A 262 -3.70 -21.35 -6.56
C VAL A 262 -2.31 -21.68 -5.99
N SER A 263 -1.98 -22.95 -5.82
CA SER A 263 -0.66 -23.37 -5.32
C SER A 263 0.47 -23.16 -6.34
N ILE A 264 0.13 -23.11 -7.63
CA ILE A 264 1.10 -22.91 -8.72
C ILE A 264 1.37 -21.41 -8.97
N LEU A 265 0.35 -20.55 -8.75
CA LEU A 265 0.39 -19.11 -9.01
C LEU A 265 1.09 -18.33 -7.89
#